data_AF-C0JJ58-F1
#
_entry.id   AF-C0JJ58-F1
#
_cell.length_a   1.000
_cell.length_b   1.000
_cell.length_c   1.000
_cell.angle_alpha   90.00
_cell.angle_beta   90.00
_cell.angle_gamma   90.00
#
_symmetry.space_group_name_H-M   'P 1'
#
loop_
_entity.id
_entity.type
_entity.pdbx_description
1 polymer ?
#
loop_
_entity_poly.entity_id
_entity_poly.type
_entity_poly.pdbx_seq_one_letter_code
_entity_poly.pdbx_strand_id
1 'polypeptide(L)'
;DQGGQRMLVNRWSSFLKTRLICSVPGPNGIDTHFDDLEDVFVLTKKDEKNPEIFCLFSTTSAVFKGYAVCMYHMEDIRAAFNGPFAYREKLEH
;
A
#
# COMPACT_ATOMS: atom_id res chain seq x y z
N ASP A 1 -5.05 13.25 14.12
CA ASP A 1 -5.21 12.26 15.20
C ASP A 1 -4.64 12.87 16.47
N GLN A 2 -5.36 12.79 17.59
CA GLN A 2 -4.94 13.33 18.89
C GLN A 2 -4.66 12.20 19.91
N GLY A 3 -4.73 10.94 19.47
CA GLY A 3 -4.69 9.75 20.32
C GLY A 3 -5.97 9.54 21.12
N GLY A 4 -5.99 8.49 21.93
CA GLY A 4 -7.15 8.17 22.76
C GLY A 4 -7.09 8.82 24.15
N GLN A 5 -8.27 9.05 24.75
CA GLN A 5 -8.41 9.74 26.04
C GLN A 5 -7.94 8.90 27.23
N ARG A 6 -8.02 7.57 27.16
CA ARG A 6 -7.68 6.63 28.25
C ARG A 6 -6.70 5.54 27.79
N MET A 7 -7.06 4.89 26.69
CA MET A 7 -6.20 3.95 25.96
C MET A 7 -5.55 4.69 24.80
N LEU A 8 -4.36 4.26 24.36
CA LEU A 8 -3.64 4.86 23.21
C LEU A 8 -3.35 6.37 23.37
N VAL A 9 -3.10 6.84 24.60
CA VAL A 9 -2.65 8.22 24.85
C VAL A 9 -1.32 8.45 24.13
N ASN A 10 -1.22 9.55 23.38
CA ASN A 10 -0.06 9.88 22.51
C ASN A 10 0.30 8.77 21.51
N ARG A 11 -0.67 7.95 21.09
CA ARG A 11 -0.51 6.93 20.04
C ARG A 11 -1.59 7.12 18.98
N TRP A 12 -1.28 6.77 17.73
CA TRP A 12 -2.27 6.79 16.65
C TRP A 12 -3.49 5.94 17.02
N SER A 13 -4.67 6.55 16.94
CA SER A 13 -5.98 5.92 17.11
C SER A 13 -6.67 5.62 15.77
N SER A 14 -6.18 6.21 14.67
CA SER A 14 -6.71 6.04 13.32
C SER A 14 -5.71 5.44 12.32
N PHE A 15 -4.65 4.78 12.80
CA PHE A 15 -3.66 4.16 11.90
C PHE A 15 -4.23 2.90 11.24
N LEU A 16 -4.22 2.88 9.92
CA LEU A 16 -4.50 1.72 9.08
C LEU A 16 -3.41 1.59 8.00
N LYS A 17 -3.19 0.38 7.50
CA LYS A 17 -2.32 0.14 6.34
C LYS A 17 -2.95 -0.87 5.40
N THR A 18 -2.66 -0.71 4.11
CA THR A 18 -2.99 -1.67 3.05
C THR A 18 -1.74 -1.94 2.20
N ARG A 19 -1.74 -3.04 1.44
CA ARG A 19 -0.64 -3.39 0.53
C ARG A 19 -0.86 -2.72 -0.83
N LEU A 20 0.17 -2.08 -1.36
CA LEU A 20 0.24 -1.69 -2.77
C LEU A 20 0.78 -2.87 -3.58
N ILE A 21 0.05 -3.30 -4.60
CA ILE A 21 0.49 -4.35 -5.51
C ILE A 21 1.04 -3.69 -6.77
N CYS A 22 2.29 -3.98 -7.12
CA CYS A 22 2.87 -3.67 -8.40
C CYS A 22 3.34 -4.98 -9.02
N SER A 23 2.59 -5.52 -9.98
CA SER A 23 2.91 -6.79 -10.62
C SER A 23 2.58 -6.80 -12.10
N VAL A 24 3.26 -7.70 -12.82
CA VAL A 24 2.96 -8.03 -14.21
C VAL A 24 2.49 -9.48 -14.26
N PRO A 25 1.29 -9.76 -14.79
CA PRO A 25 0.81 -11.12 -14.95
C PRO A 25 1.71 -11.92 -15.90
N GLY A 26 2.18 -13.08 -15.45
CA GLY A 26 3.02 -13.97 -16.24
C GLY A 26 2.25 -15.12 -16.90
N PRO A 27 2.91 -15.86 -17.81
CA PRO A 27 2.37 -17.12 -18.32
C PRO A 27 2.07 -18.09 -17.16
N ASN A 28 0.97 -18.83 -17.27
CA ASN A 28 0.50 -19.80 -16.26
C ASN A 28 -0.01 -19.18 -14.94
N GLY A 29 -0.33 -17.87 -14.92
CA GLY A 29 -0.94 -17.23 -13.75
C GLY A 29 0.02 -16.94 -12.60
N ILE A 30 1.34 -16.97 -12.88
CA ILE A 30 2.36 -16.57 -11.92
C ILE A 30 2.72 -15.11 -12.19
N ASP A 31 2.34 -14.24 -11.26
CA ASP A 31 2.65 -12.81 -11.34
C ASP A 31 4.11 -12.54 -10.97
N THR A 32 4.76 -11.64 -11.71
CA THR A 32 6.04 -11.08 -11.30
C THR A 32 5.79 -9.81 -10.49
N HIS A 33 6.13 -9.84 -9.20
CA HIS A 33 5.94 -8.73 -8.27
C HIS A 33 7.19 -7.85 -8.14
N PHE A 34 6.95 -6.56 -7.92
CA PHE A 34 7.94 -5.54 -7.56
C PHE A 34 7.50 -4.98 -6.19
N ASP A 35 8.07 -5.53 -5.11
CA ASP A 35 7.58 -5.29 -3.75
C ASP A 35 8.40 -4.22 -2.99
N ASP A 36 9.61 -3.89 -3.44
CA ASP A 36 10.49 -2.95 -2.75
C ASP A 36 10.20 -1.53 -3.26
N LEU A 37 9.54 -0.70 -2.44
CA LEU A 37 9.21 0.68 -2.79
C LEU A 37 10.44 1.59 -2.69
N GLU A 38 10.84 2.21 -3.80
CA GLU A 38 12.03 3.05 -3.90
C GLU A 38 11.69 4.55 -3.79
N ASP A 39 10.62 4.99 -4.47
CA ASP A 39 10.21 6.40 -4.50
C ASP A 39 8.71 6.57 -4.78
N VAL A 40 8.16 7.73 -4.40
CA VAL A 40 6.75 8.08 -4.57
C VAL A 40 6.63 9.51 -5.10
N PHE A 41 5.91 9.67 -6.20
CA PHE A 41 5.53 10.96 -6.77
C PHE A 41 4.01 11.14 -6.74
N VAL A 42 3.55 12.29 -6.24
CA VAL A 42 2.12 12.62 -6.16
C VAL A 42 1.79 13.68 -7.22
N LEU A 43 1.02 13.27 -8.23
CA LEU A 43 0.53 14.17 -9.27
C LEU A 43 -0.80 14.78 -8.85
N THR A 44 -0.75 16.03 -8.37
CA THR A 44 -1.96 16.79 -8.05
C THR A 44 -2.67 17.24 -9.32
N LYS A 45 -3.94 16.84 -9.47
CA LYS A 45 -4.83 17.27 -10.56
C LYS A 45 -5.68 18.47 -10.12
N LYS A 46 -6.57 18.93 -11.01
CA LYS A 46 -7.57 19.97 -10.68
C LYS A 46 -8.41 19.60 -9.46
N ASP A 47 -8.71 18.31 -9.28
CA ASP A 47 -9.31 17.79 -8.06
C ASP A 47 -8.21 17.41 -7.07
N GLU A 48 -7.91 18.32 -6.15
CA GLU A 48 -6.89 18.14 -5.12
C GLU A 48 -7.17 16.96 -4.19
N LYS A 49 -8.44 16.50 -4.09
CA LYS A 49 -8.78 15.35 -3.27
C LYS A 49 -8.42 14.04 -3.96
N ASN A 50 -8.22 14.03 -5.28
CA ASN A 50 -7.95 12.82 -6.05
C ASN A 50 -6.66 12.95 -6.87
N PRO A 51 -5.49 13.12 -6.23
CA PRO A 51 -4.22 13.01 -6.93
C PRO A 51 -4.00 11.58 -7.44
N GLU A 52 -3.15 11.46 -8.45
CA GLU A 52 -2.59 10.17 -8.86
C GLU A 52 -1.26 9.94 -8.15
N ILE A 53 -1.09 8.74 -7.62
CA ILE A 53 0.12 8.36 -6.89
C ILE A 53 0.93 7.45 -7.80
N PHE A 54 2.11 7.90 -8.19
CA PHE A 54 3.08 7.13 -8.93
C PHE A 54 4.13 6.60 -7.96
N CYS A 55 4.43 5.31 -8.05
CA CYS A 55 5.41 4.66 -7.19
C CYS A 55 6.43 3.92 -8.06
N LEU A 56 7.71 4.14 -7.79
CA LEU A 56 8.80 3.34 -8.33
C LEU A 56 9.06 2.17 -7.39
N PHE A 57 8.96 0.95 -7.92
CA PHE A 57 9.30 -0.27 -7.21
C PHE A 57 10.46 -1.00 -7.87
N SER A 58 11.18 -1.76 -7.06
CA SER A 58 12.16 -2.73 -7.50
C SER A 58 11.76 -4.15 -7.07
N THR A 59 12.37 -5.14 -7.71
CA THR A 59 12.25 -6.55 -7.33
C THR A 59 13.06 -6.84 -6.07
N THR A 60 12.50 -7.61 -5.13
CA THR A 60 13.21 -8.04 -3.91
C THR A 60 14.35 -9.05 -4.18
N SER A 61 14.44 -9.61 -5.39
CA SER A 61 15.50 -10.57 -5.73
C SER A 61 16.87 -9.90 -5.86
N ALA A 62 17.86 -10.43 -5.14
CA ALA A 62 19.25 -9.99 -5.26
C ALA A 62 19.89 -10.36 -6.62
N VAL A 63 19.32 -11.36 -7.31
CA VAL A 63 19.85 -11.90 -8.58
C VAL A 63 19.11 -11.29 -9.78
N PHE A 64 17.79 -11.23 -9.73
CA PHE A 64 16.98 -10.63 -10.77
C PHE A 64 16.67 -9.19 -10.39
N LYS A 65 17.34 -8.23 -11.04
CA LYS A 65 17.09 -6.81 -10.84
C LYS A 65 16.11 -6.30 -11.89
N GLY A 66 14.94 -5.87 -11.44
CA GLY A 66 13.94 -5.21 -12.26
C GLY A 66 13.34 -4.03 -11.52
N TYR A 67 12.81 -3.07 -12.30
CA TYR A 67 12.07 -1.93 -11.79
C TYR A 67 10.73 -1.82 -12.51
N ALA A 68 9.73 -1.29 -11.81
CA ALA A 68 8.43 -0.98 -12.36
C ALA A 68 7.93 0.35 -11.80
N VAL A 69 7.19 1.10 -12.62
CA VAL A 69 6.45 2.28 -12.17
C VAL A 69 4.98 1.92 -12.20
N CYS A 70 4.34 1.95 -11.02
CA CYS A 70 2.91 1.72 -10.87
C CYS A 70 2.18 3.02 -10.52
N MET A 71 0.96 3.16 -11.01
CA MET A 71 0.07 4.27 -10.71
C MET A 71 -1.10 3.76 -9.88
N TYR A 72 -1.47 4.49 -8.84
CA TYR A 72 -2.61 4.21 -7.96
C TYR A 72 -3.54 5.41 -7.89
N HIS A 73 -4.84 5.14 -7.95
CA HIS A 73 -5.85 6.15 -7.73
C HIS A 73 -6.26 6.22 -6.26
N MET A 74 -6.51 7.43 -5.77
CA MET A 74 -6.98 7.63 -4.40
C MET A 74 -8.35 7.01 -4.12
N GLU A 75 -9.16 6.74 -5.15
CA GLU A 75 -10.41 5.99 -5.01
C GLU A 75 -10.16 4.54 -4.56
N ASP A 76 -9.25 3.83 -5.23
CA ASP A 76 -8.89 2.45 -4.90
C ASP A 76 -8.26 2.34 -3.50
N ILE A 77 -7.41 3.30 -3.14
CA ILE A 77 -6.78 3.35 -1.82
C ILE A 77 -7.84 3.52 -0.72
N ARG A 78 -8.81 4.40 -0.91
CA ARG A 78 -9.92 4.57 0.04
C ARG A 78 -10.80 3.34 0.10
N ALA A 79 -11.09 2.72 -1.04
CA ALA A 79 -11.83 1.46 -1.08
C ALA A 79 -11.13 0.36 -0.27
N ALA A 80 -9.81 0.25 -0.38
CA ALA A 80 -9.01 -0.69 0.42
C ALA A 80 -9.08 -0.39 1.92
N PHE A 81 -9.01 0.88 2.34
CA PHE A 81 -9.15 1.26 3.76
C PHE A 81 -10.56 1.06 4.33
N ASN A 82 -11.59 1.15 3.47
CA ASN A 82 -12.98 0.87 3.84
C ASN A 82 -13.35 -0.62 3.70
N GLY A 83 -12.40 -1.46 3.29
CA GLY A 83 -12.57 -2.89 3.13
C GLY A 83 -12.48 -3.67 4.45
N PRO A 84 -12.49 -5.02 4.38
CA PRO A 84 -12.36 -5.87 5.55
C PRO A 84 -10.99 -5.72 6.22
N PHE A 85 -10.97 -5.79 7.55
CA PHE A 85 -9.74 -5.77 8.32
C PHE A 85 -9.01 -7.12 8.23
N ALA A 86 -7.68 -7.06 8.07
CA ALA A 86 -6.85 -8.24 8.26
C ALA A 86 -6.90 -8.67 9.73
N TYR A 87 -7.30 -9.92 9.96
CA TYR A 87 -7.40 -10.52 11.29
C TYR A 87 -6.59 -11.80 11.35
N ARG A 88 -5.86 -11.99 12.45
CA ARG A 88 -5.17 -13.25 12.77
C ARG A 88 -5.52 -13.61 14.20
N GLU A 89 -6.15 -14.77 14.36
CA GLU A 89 -6.45 -15.33 15.67
C GLU A 89 -5.13 -15.64 16.40
N LYS A 90 -5.04 -15.27 17.69
CA LYS A 90 -3.93 -15.71 18.53
C LYS A 90 -4.16 -17.17 18.90
N LEU A 91 -3.17 -18.02 18.69
CA LEU A 91 -3.15 -19.35 19.28
C LEU A 91 -2.98 -19.19 20.78
N GLU A 92 -4.04 -19.47 21.54
CA GLU A 92 -4.03 -19.57 23.00
C GLU A 92 -2.88 -20.50 23.44
N HIS A 93 -2.07 -20.06 24.41
CA HIS A 93 -1.09 -20.89 25.11
C HIS A 93 -1.61 -21.18 26.51
#